data_AF-A0A3D4ESQ4-F1
#
_entry.id   AF-A0A3D4ESQ4-F1
#
_cell.length_a   1.000
_cell.length_b   1.000
_cell.length_c   1.000
_cell.angle_alpha   90.00
_cell.angle_beta   90.00
_cell.angle_gamma   90.00
#
_symmetry.space_group_name_H-M   'P 1'
#
loop_
_entity.id
_entity.type
_entity.pdbx_description
1 polymer ?
#
loop_
_entity_poly.entity_id
_entity_poly.type
_entity_poly.pdbx_seq_one_letter_code
_entity_poly.pdbx_strand_id
1 'polypeptide(L)'
;MLELGEYHKMIIDRDVSPGLYLRDEEENEVLLPGKYAPEGFALEDEIEVFVYLDNEERPVATTLKPYIKKNGFAYLECTSLTKIGAFVDWGLDKELFVPFSNQVTPMHEGNWYLVYMYLDERTNRLVGSSKFNKFLDNT
;
A
#
# COMPACT_ATOMS: atom_id res chain seq x y z
N MET A 1 -6.89 -12.82 -8.72
CA MET A 1 -5.97 -11.66 -8.95
C MET A 1 -5.81 -10.90 -7.66
N LEU A 2 -4.57 -10.64 -7.22
CA LEU A 2 -4.31 -9.99 -5.94
C LEU A 2 -4.75 -8.52 -5.93
N GLU A 3 -5.53 -8.16 -4.92
CA GLU A 3 -6.01 -6.79 -4.75
C GLU A 3 -4.94 -5.90 -4.11
N LEU A 4 -4.69 -4.75 -4.74
CA LEU A 4 -3.83 -3.71 -4.17
C LEU A 4 -4.50 -3.05 -2.96
N GLY A 5 -3.69 -2.74 -1.96
CA GLY A 5 -4.10 -2.02 -0.76
C GLY A 5 -4.85 -2.89 0.25
N GLU A 6 -4.75 -4.21 0.14
CA GLU A 6 -5.41 -5.19 1.00
C GLU A 6 -4.43 -6.27 1.47
N TYR A 7 -4.85 -6.98 2.51
CA TYR A 7 -4.15 -8.16 3.02
C TYR A 7 -4.61 -9.42 2.31
N HIS A 8 -3.65 -10.29 2.01
CA HIS A 8 -3.87 -11.60 1.40
C HIS A 8 -3.14 -12.65 2.22
N LYS A 9 -3.78 -13.81 2.38
CA LYS A 9 -3.13 -15.01 2.90
C LYS A 9 -2.48 -15.74 1.73
N MET A 10 -1.18 -15.96 1.84
CA MET A 10 -0.38 -16.54 0.77
C MET A 10 0.48 -17.68 1.29
N ILE A 11 0.86 -18.59 0.41
CA ILE A 11 1.74 -19.72 0.71
C ILE A 11 3.14 -19.39 0.19
N ILE A 12 4.17 -19.64 1.01
CA ILE A 12 5.57 -19.48 0.59
C ILE A 12 5.94 -20.60 -0.39
N ASP A 13 6.11 -20.26 -1.67
CA ASP A 13 6.35 -21.23 -2.72
C ASP A 13 7.85 -21.42 -3.01
N ARG A 14 8.60 -20.32 -3.12
CA ARG A 14 10.03 -20.35 -3.46
C ARG A 14 10.81 -19.30 -2.70
N ASP A 15 12.03 -19.66 -2.28
CA ASP A 15 13.03 -18.74 -1.75
C ASP A 15 14.16 -18.58 -2.77
N VAL A 16 14.17 -17.45 -3.46
CA VAL A 16 15.19 -17.11 -4.47
C VAL A 16 15.48 -15.62 -4.42
N SER A 17 16.72 -15.19 -4.64
CA SER A 17 17.01 -13.76 -4.75
C SER A 17 16.10 -13.11 -5.81
N PRO A 18 15.33 -12.04 -5.48
CA PRO A 18 15.52 -11.12 -4.35
C PRO A 18 14.64 -11.34 -3.09
N GLY A 19 13.89 -12.44 -2.96
CA GLY A 19 13.05 -12.72 -1.80
C GLY A 19 12.15 -13.95 -1.94
N LEU A 20 11.04 -13.96 -1.21
CA LEU A 20 10.09 -15.07 -1.24
C LEU A 20 9.05 -14.84 -2.32
N TYR A 21 8.85 -15.82 -3.18
CA TYR A 21 7.69 -15.86 -4.07
C TYR A 21 6.55 -16.54 -3.33
N LEU A 22 5.43 -15.83 -3.26
CA LEU A 22 4.23 -16.26 -2.57
C LEU A 22 3.14 -16.56 -3.59
N ARG A 23 2.34 -17.60 -3.36
CA ARG A 23 1.19 -17.96 -4.19
C ARG A 23 -0.09 -18.10 -3.39
N ASP A 24 -1.23 -17.79 -4.00
CA ASP A 24 -2.54 -18.14 -3.44
C ASP A 24 -3.09 -19.44 -4.07
N GLU A 25 -4.30 -19.84 -3.69
CA GLU A 25 -4.99 -21.02 -4.22
C GLU A 25 -5.35 -20.90 -5.72
N GLU A 26 -5.41 -19.67 -6.25
CA GLU A 26 -5.71 -19.38 -7.66
C GLU A 26 -4.43 -19.28 -8.52
N GLU A 27 -3.28 -19.68 -7.98
CA GLU A 27 -1.96 -19.55 -8.61
C GLU A 27 -1.55 -18.10 -8.94
N ASN A 28 -2.15 -17.09 -8.29
CA ASN A 28 -1.64 -15.73 -8.37
C ASN A 28 -0.33 -15.64 -7.58
N GLU A 29 0.71 -15.06 -8.17
CA GLU A 29 2.03 -14.92 -7.53
C GLU A 29 2.37 -13.47 -7.19
N VAL A 30 3.10 -13.27 -6.08
CA VAL A 30 3.69 -11.98 -5.70
C VAL A 30 5.03 -12.17 -4.99
N LEU A 31 5.95 -11.24 -5.20
CA LEU A 31 7.22 -11.21 -4.48
C LEU A 31 7.05 -10.55 -3.11
N LEU A 32 7.52 -11.20 -2.06
CA LEU A 32 7.85 -10.62 -0.76
C LEU A 32 9.37 -10.40 -0.69
N PRO A 33 9.87 -9.16 -0.82
CA PRO A 33 11.29 -8.86 -0.75
C PRO A 33 11.95 -9.42 0.51
N GLY A 34 13.17 -9.95 0.40
CA GLY A 34 13.82 -10.67 1.51
C GLY A 34 13.95 -9.87 2.82
N LYS A 35 14.04 -8.54 2.75
CA LYS A 35 14.05 -7.66 3.94
C LYS A 35 12.76 -7.71 4.78
N TYR A 36 11.67 -8.21 4.21
CA TYR A 36 10.37 -8.37 4.88
C TYR A 36 10.03 -9.84 5.14
N ALA A 37 10.91 -10.77 4.77
CA ALA A 37 10.71 -12.19 5.07
C ALA A 37 10.83 -12.40 6.59
N PRO A 38 9.91 -13.17 7.21
CA PRO A 38 10.02 -13.49 8.63
C PRO A 38 11.22 -14.40 8.90
N GLU A 39 11.77 -14.34 10.10
CA GLU A 39 12.83 -15.28 10.50
C GLU A 39 12.26 -16.70 10.66
N GLY A 40 13.00 -17.69 10.15
CA GLY A 40 12.68 -19.10 10.38
C GLY A 40 11.48 -19.65 9.60
N PHE A 41 11.09 -19.02 8.49
CA PHE A 41 10.04 -19.55 7.60
C PHE A 41 10.43 -20.91 6.99
N ALA A 42 9.43 -21.69 6.63
CA ALA A 42 9.55 -22.86 5.77
C ALA A 42 8.76 -22.66 4.47
N LEU A 43 9.13 -23.41 3.44
CA LEU A 43 8.27 -23.53 2.25
C LEU A 43 6.95 -24.18 2.64
N GLU A 44 5.88 -23.80 1.94
CA GLU A 44 4.49 -24.18 2.20
C GLU A 44 3.87 -23.57 3.47
N ASP A 45 4.58 -22.72 4.21
CA ASP A 45 3.97 -21.94 5.30
C ASP A 45 2.98 -20.91 4.76
N GLU A 46 1.87 -20.71 5.48
CA GLU A 46 0.93 -19.61 5.24
C GLU A 46 1.42 -18.32 5.91
N ILE A 47 1.37 -17.22 5.17
CA ILE A 47 1.73 -15.88 5.63
C ILE A 47 0.68 -14.86 5.18
N GLU A 48 0.28 -13.97 6.08
CA GLU A 48 -0.56 -12.81 5.74
C GLU A 48 0.33 -11.64 5.33
N VAL A 49 0.10 -11.08 4.14
CA VAL A 49 0.91 -10.00 3.57
C VAL A 49 0.02 -8.90 3.00
N PHE A 50 0.50 -7.66 3.05
CA PHE A 50 -0.14 -6.53 2.39
C PHE A 50 0.42 -6.36 0.97
N VAL A 51 -0.44 -6.26 -0.04
CA VAL A 51 -0.01 -6.14 -1.44
C VAL A 51 -0.18 -4.70 -1.93
N TYR A 52 0.88 -4.12 -2.50
CA TYR A 52 0.89 -2.76 -3.04
C TYR A 52 1.84 -2.66 -4.25
N LEU A 53 1.96 -1.48 -4.88
CA LEU A 53 2.92 -1.26 -5.95
C LEU A 53 4.25 -0.71 -5.41
N ASP A 54 5.37 -1.28 -5.83
CA ASP A 54 6.70 -0.74 -5.56
C ASP A 54 6.99 0.56 -6.37
N ASN A 55 8.23 1.04 -6.33
CA ASN A 55 8.64 2.24 -7.08
C ASN A 55 8.76 2.01 -8.60
N GLU A 56 8.80 0.76 -9.05
CA GLU A 56 8.81 0.37 -10.47
C GLU A 56 7.41 -0.02 -10.97
N GLU A 57 6.36 0.30 -10.19
CA GLU A 57 4.96 0.04 -10.51
C GLU A 57 4.60 -1.45 -10.63
N ARG A 58 5.34 -2.31 -9.92
CA ARG A 58 5.08 -3.75 -9.85
C ARG A 58 4.37 -4.12 -8.55
N PRO A 59 3.39 -5.03 -8.58
CA PRO A 59 2.83 -5.61 -7.37
C PRO A 59 3.91 -6.29 -6.52
N VAL A 60 3.92 -5.96 -5.24
CA VAL A 60 4.85 -6.48 -4.24
C VAL A 60 4.11 -6.68 -2.93
N ALA A 61 4.51 -7.70 -2.18
CA ALA A 61 4.02 -8.01 -0.85
C ALA A 61 4.93 -7.42 0.23
N THR A 62 4.37 -7.13 1.40
CA THR A 62 5.12 -6.76 2.60
C THR A 62 4.45 -7.32 3.85
N THR A 63 5.26 -7.61 4.87
CA THR A 63 4.82 -7.96 6.23
C THR A 63 4.72 -6.72 7.12
N LEU A 64 5.14 -5.54 6.63
CA LEU A 64 4.89 -4.27 7.29
C LEU A 64 3.38 -4.00 7.37
N LYS A 65 2.97 -3.30 8.42
CA LYS A 65 1.57 -2.95 8.66
C LYS A 65 1.35 -1.49 8.31
N PRO A 66 0.77 -1.18 7.13
CA PRO A 66 0.45 0.19 6.80
C PRO A 66 -0.62 0.74 7.77
N TYR A 67 -0.58 2.06 7.98
CA TYR A 67 -1.54 2.76 8.84
C TYR A 67 -2.94 2.87 8.21
N ILE A 68 -3.05 2.59 6.91
CA ILE A 68 -4.27 2.69 6.13
C ILE A 68 -4.34 1.56 5.11
N LYS A 69 -5.56 1.04 4.88
CA LYS A 69 -5.87 0.11 3.79
C LYS A 69 -6.81 0.75 2.76
N LYS A 70 -6.95 0.11 1.60
CA LYS A 70 -7.83 0.61 0.53
C LYS A 70 -9.25 0.80 1.10
N ASN A 71 -9.90 1.88 0.68
CA ASN A 71 -11.20 2.32 1.17
C ASN A 71 -11.25 2.62 2.68
N GLY A 72 -10.09 2.80 3.32
CA GLY A 72 -9.96 3.17 4.72
C GLY A 72 -9.57 4.64 4.91
N PHE A 73 -9.56 5.05 6.18
CA PHE A 73 -9.12 6.36 6.63
C PHE A 73 -7.98 6.23 7.64
N ALA A 74 -7.04 7.17 7.62
CA ALA A 74 -6.01 7.31 8.64
C ALA A 74 -5.55 8.77 8.78
N TYR A 75 -5.04 9.11 9.95
CA TYR A 75 -4.39 10.40 10.19
C TYR A 75 -2.90 10.23 9.93
N LEU A 76 -2.40 10.85 8.86
CA LEU A 76 -1.06 10.61 8.31
C LEU A 76 -0.26 11.92 8.24
N GLU A 77 1.04 11.85 8.50
CA GLU A 77 1.96 12.97 8.39
C GLU A 77 2.33 13.23 6.93
N CYS A 78 2.30 14.49 6.50
CA CYS A 78 2.88 14.91 5.23
C CYS A 78 4.40 15.05 5.38
N THR A 79 5.12 14.18 4.70
CA THR A 79 6.58 14.05 4.80
C THR A 79 7.33 14.85 3.74
N SER A 80 6.70 15.10 2.58
CA SER A 80 7.32 15.88 1.52
C SER A 80 6.31 16.50 0.55
N LEU A 81 6.72 17.59 -0.10
CA LEU A 81 5.95 18.28 -1.13
C LEU A 81 6.63 18.16 -2.50
N THR A 82 5.82 18.10 -3.56
CA THR A 82 6.28 18.06 -4.95
C THR A 82 5.57 19.09 -5.81
N LYS A 83 5.90 19.14 -7.11
CA LYS A 83 5.22 20.01 -8.08
C LYS A 83 3.80 19.56 -8.44
N ILE A 84 3.39 18.36 -8.03
CA ILE A 84 2.11 17.76 -8.45
C ILE A 84 1.23 17.31 -7.26
N GLY A 85 1.75 17.37 -6.03
CA GLY A 85 1.05 16.92 -4.84
C GLY A 85 1.98 16.81 -3.64
N ALA A 86 1.53 16.09 -2.64
CA ALA A 86 2.27 15.78 -1.42
C ALA A 86 2.43 14.28 -1.25
N PHE A 87 3.45 13.87 -0.52
CA PHE A 87 3.56 12.51 0.00
C PHE A 87 3.25 12.49 1.49
N VAL A 88 2.63 11.39 1.93
CA VAL A 88 2.33 11.14 3.33
C VAL A 88 2.88 9.79 3.77
N ASP A 89 3.34 9.70 5.02
CA ASP A 89 3.74 8.44 5.62
C ASP A 89 2.51 7.60 5.94
N TRP A 90 2.49 6.39 5.41
CA TRP A 90 1.44 5.39 5.62
C TRP A 90 1.99 4.08 6.17
N GLY A 91 3.23 4.07 6.67
CA GLY A 91 3.86 2.94 7.35
C GLY A 91 4.63 1.97 6.44
N LEU A 92 4.83 2.32 5.16
CA LEU A 92 5.62 1.53 4.20
C LEU A 92 6.82 2.34 3.68
N ASP A 93 7.84 1.66 3.16
CA ASP A 93 9.03 2.29 2.55
C ASP A 93 8.74 3.21 1.37
N LYS A 94 7.66 2.95 0.65
CA LYS A 94 7.14 3.85 -0.39
C LYS A 94 6.13 4.76 0.26
N GLU A 95 6.11 6.05 -0.06
CA GLU A 95 5.11 6.98 0.49
C GLU A 95 3.79 6.97 -0.29
N LEU A 96 2.69 7.32 0.37
CA LEU A 96 1.39 7.45 -0.27
C LEU A 96 1.25 8.83 -0.90
N PHE A 97 0.93 8.88 -2.19
CA PHE A 97 0.81 10.14 -2.92
C PHE A 97 -0.59 10.75 -2.79
N VAL A 98 -0.66 12.04 -2.50
CA VAL A 98 -1.87 12.86 -2.43
C VAL A 98 -1.77 14.00 -3.45
N PRO A 99 -2.39 13.87 -4.66
CA PRO A 99 -2.32 14.92 -5.68
C PRO A 99 -3.05 16.19 -5.24
N PHE A 100 -2.63 17.35 -5.74
CA PHE A 100 -3.28 18.64 -5.39
C PHE A 100 -4.79 18.65 -5.67
N SER A 101 -5.24 17.96 -6.71
CA SER A 101 -6.67 17.82 -7.02
C SER A 101 -7.47 17.15 -5.90
N ASN A 102 -6.82 16.33 -5.06
CA ASN A 102 -7.42 15.56 -3.98
C ASN A 102 -7.20 16.19 -2.59
N GLN A 103 -6.59 17.39 -2.52
CA GLN A 103 -6.34 18.10 -1.27
C GLN A 103 -7.44 19.14 -1.01
N VAL A 104 -8.13 19.08 0.14
CA VAL A 104 -9.13 20.11 0.55
C VAL A 104 -8.44 21.47 0.73
N THR A 105 -7.34 21.46 1.48
CA THR A 105 -6.40 22.57 1.62
C THR A 105 -5.02 22.06 1.25
N PRO A 106 -4.13 22.92 0.70
CA PRO A 106 -2.74 22.55 0.45
C PRO A 106 -2.10 21.91 1.69
N MET A 107 -1.42 20.78 1.48
CA MET A 107 -0.66 20.12 2.53
C MET A 107 0.69 20.82 2.77
N HIS A 108 1.20 20.70 3.99
CA HIS A 108 2.48 21.23 4.41
C HIS A 108 3.29 20.13 5.09
N GLU A 109 4.58 20.09 4.78
CA GLU A 109 5.54 19.15 5.39
C GLU A 109 5.55 19.28 6.93
N GLY A 110 5.56 18.14 7.62
CA GLY A 110 5.49 18.01 9.09
C GLY A 110 4.09 18.12 9.68
N ASN A 111 3.07 18.44 8.89
CA ASN A 111 1.68 18.51 9.36
C ASN A 111 0.93 17.20 9.11
N TRP A 112 -0.11 16.97 9.91
CA TRP A 112 -0.91 15.74 9.87
C TRP A 112 -2.30 15.98 9.28
N TYR A 113 -2.76 15.03 8.46
CA TYR A 113 -4.01 15.14 7.70
C TYR A 113 -4.83 13.85 7.76
N LEU A 114 -6.15 13.98 7.81
CA LEU A 114 -7.05 12.83 7.61
C LEU A 114 -7.06 12.50 6.12
N VAL A 115 -6.60 11.29 5.79
CA VAL A 115 -6.46 10.80 4.42
C VAL A 115 -7.34 9.58 4.23
N TYR A 116 -8.08 9.57 3.13
CA TYR A 116 -8.76 8.39 2.59
C TYR A 116 -7.91 7.81 1.45
N MET A 117 -7.72 6.50 1.42
CA MET A 117 -7.00 5.82 0.34
C MET A 117 -7.94 5.08 -0.60
N TYR A 118 -7.77 5.26 -1.90
CA TYR A 118 -8.53 4.56 -2.93
C TYR A 118 -7.61 4.04 -4.04
N LEU A 119 -8.11 3.10 -4.84
CA LEU A 119 -7.45 2.66 -6.07
C LEU A 119 -7.89 3.56 -7.22
N ASP A 120 -6.96 4.25 -7.87
CA ASP A 120 -7.22 4.94 -9.12
C ASP A 120 -7.19 3.95 -10.27
N GLU A 121 -8.38 3.49 -10.69
CA GLU A 121 -8.59 2.51 -11.77
C GLU A 121 -7.93 2.90 -13.10
N ARG A 122 -7.69 4.19 -13.35
CA ARG A 122 -7.05 4.64 -14.60
C ARG A 122 -5.55 4.40 -14.62
N THR A 123 -4.91 4.48 -13.46
CA THR A 123 -3.45 4.36 -13.32
C THR A 123 -3.04 3.09 -12.59
N ASN A 124 -4.01 2.36 -12.03
CA ASN A 124 -3.82 1.21 -11.16
C ASN A 124 -2.98 1.52 -9.90
N ARG A 125 -3.09 2.73 -9.35
CA ARG A 125 -2.28 3.18 -8.19
C ARG A 125 -3.15 3.43 -6.98
N LEU A 126 -2.61 3.13 -5.80
CA LEU A 126 -3.16 3.59 -4.53
C LEU A 126 -2.88 5.09 -4.39
N VAL A 127 -3.92 5.86 -4.14
CA VAL A 127 -3.88 7.33 -4.07
C VAL A 127 -4.60 7.80 -2.81
N GLY A 128 -3.98 8.74 -2.10
CA GLY A 128 -4.59 9.41 -0.96
C GLY A 128 -5.46 10.60 -1.36
N SER A 129 -6.44 10.92 -0.53
CA SER A 129 -7.31 12.09 -0.67
C SER A 129 -7.72 12.64 0.69
N SER A 130 -7.58 13.95 0.91
CA SER A 130 -8.29 14.63 2.00
C SER A 130 -9.68 15.13 1.57
N LYS A 131 -10.00 15.09 0.27
CA LYS A 131 -11.36 15.28 -0.26
C LYS A 131 -12.12 13.98 -0.21
N PHE A 132 -12.73 13.69 0.93
CA PHE A 132 -13.41 12.41 1.15
C PHE A 132 -14.93 12.45 1.20
N ASN A 133 -15.57 13.62 1.04
CA ASN A 133 -17.03 13.73 1.03
C ASN A 133 -17.72 12.81 0.00
N LYS A 134 -17.04 12.50 -1.11
CA LYS A 134 -17.55 11.58 -2.15
C LYS A 134 -17.42 10.09 -1.80
N PHE A 135 -16.73 9.77 -0.72
CA PHE A 135 -16.45 8.42 -0.24
C PHE A 135 -17.15 8.11 1.09
N LEU A 136 -17.92 9.05 1.63
CA LEU A 136 -18.76 8.84 2.80
C LEU A 136 -20.12 8.32 2.33
N ASP A 137 -20.50 7.15 2.84
CA ASP A 137 -21.88 6.69 2.80
C ASP A 137 -22.56 7.16 4.09
N ASN A 138 -23.59 8.00 3.97
CA ASN A 138 -24.37 8.53 5.09
C ASN A 138 -25.73 7.83 5.22
N THR A 139 -25.88 6.65 4.59
CA THR A 139 -27.12 5.87 4.65
C THR A 139 -27.31 5.20 6.01
#